data_AF-A0A7S2JXA8-F1
#
_entry.id   AF-A0A7S2JXA8-F1
#
_cell.length_a   1.000
_cell.length_b   1.000
_cell.length_c   1.000
_cell.angle_alpha   90.00
_cell.angle_beta   90.00
_cell.angle_gamma   90.00
#
_symmetry.space_group_name_H-M   'P 1'
#
loop_
_entity.id
_entity.type
_entity.pdbx_description
1 polymer ?
#
loop_
_entity_poly.entity_id
_entity_poly.type
_entity_poly.pdbx_seq_one_letter_code
_entity_poly.pdbx_strand_id
1 'polypeptide(L)'
;MLVAGVSDGTIRTFHCKNFEKQIWTPKIRITVENYGKRTPTRVWALLALDDGTIVSGDSLGHVQFWDGDVGTLFKSCEQNPNHADVLALCVDGKQKTIFASGLDSRIVCIRKQGGRWISTTAHRPHTHDVKALCVYTKRKVVVKAKNDEESQNRESGGRNEKVFAGKEFLVSGGTDTKLCTFVIESFKDTRPKKHFPWPSVSPICLAKEGRIMTMMR
;
A
#
# COMPACT_ATOMS: atom_id res chain seq x y z
N MET A 1 -12.15 5.40 12.26
CA MET A 1 -11.12 6.20 12.96
C MET A 1 -10.41 7.04 11.92
N LEU A 2 -10.10 8.30 12.21
CA LEU A 2 -9.22 9.14 11.37
C LEU A 2 -7.85 9.24 12.05
N VAL A 3 -6.77 9.13 11.30
CA VAL A 3 -5.39 9.20 11.81
C VAL A 3 -4.61 10.19 10.96
N ALA A 4 -3.85 11.07 11.61
CA ALA A 4 -3.02 12.07 10.96
C ALA A 4 -1.59 12.00 11.48
N GLY A 5 -0.62 12.04 10.56
CA GLY A 5 0.81 12.05 10.85
C GLY A 5 1.33 13.45 10.64
N VAL A 6 2.17 13.91 11.57
CA VAL A 6 2.59 15.30 11.62
C VAL A 6 4.11 15.38 11.61
N SER A 7 4.64 16.48 11.06
CA SER A 7 6.09 16.75 11.01
C SER A 7 6.71 17.06 12.37
N ASP A 8 5.90 17.18 13.43
CA ASP A 8 6.33 17.40 14.82
C ASP A 8 6.64 16.07 15.56
N GLY A 9 6.62 14.94 14.85
CA GLY A 9 6.83 13.62 15.42
C GLY A 9 5.63 13.05 16.13
N THR A 10 4.42 13.51 15.80
CA THR A 10 3.21 12.95 16.39
C THR A 10 2.26 12.31 15.40
N ILE A 11 1.55 11.30 15.91
CA ILE A 11 0.41 10.68 15.26
C ILE A 11 -0.81 11.05 16.10
N ARG A 12 -1.83 11.62 15.46
CA ARG A 12 -3.06 12.09 16.12
C ARG A 12 -4.24 11.29 15.60
N THR A 13 -5.04 10.76 16.53
CA THR A 13 -6.23 9.99 16.19
C THR A 13 -7.49 10.78 16.54
N PHE A 14 -8.52 10.64 15.70
CA PHE A 14 -9.79 11.30 15.86
C PHE A 14 -10.93 10.30 15.72
N HIS A 15 -11.94 10.47 16.57
CA HIS A 15 -13.17 9.71 16.53
C HIS A 15 -14.30 10.59 15.98
N CYS A 16 -15.09 10.04 15.07
CA CYS A 16 -16.27 10.72 14.53
C CYS A 16 -17.45 10.42 15.44
N LYS A 17 -17.93 11.42 16.20
CA LYS A 17 -19.11 11.26 17.05
C LYS A 17 -20.40 11.20 16.24
N ASN A 18 -20.47 12.00 15.17
CA ASN A 18 -21.60 12.04 14.26
C ASN A 18 -21.07 12.27 12.84
N PHE A 19 -21.29 11.30 11.96
CA PHE A 19 -20.80 11.33 10.58
C PHE A 19 -21.53 12.37 9.72
N GLU A 20 -22.85 12.49 9.88
CA GLU A 20 -23.66 13.45 9.12
C GLU A 20 -23.29 14.90 9.42
N LYS A 21 -23.03 15.20 10.70
CA LYS A 21 -22.63 16.54 11.16
C LYS A 21 -21.12 16.78 11.12
N GLN A 22 -20.34 15.79 10.66
CA GLN A 22 -18.88 15.82 10.64
C GLN A 22 -18.25 16.28 11.97
N ILE A 23 -18.80 15.82 13.10
CA ILE A 23 -18.29 16.18 14.43
C ILE A 23 -17.17 15.21 14.80
N TRP A 24 -15.94 15.72 14.83
CA TRP A 24 -14.74 14.96 15.17
C TRP A 24 -14.21 15.40 16.53
N THR A 25 -13.81 14.42 17.36
CA THR A 25 -13.11 14.69 18.62
C THR A 25 -11.73 14.03 18.62
N PRO A 26 -10.69 14.74 19.12
CA PRO A 26 -9.38 14.13 19.32
C PRO A 26 -9.51 12.97 20.32
N LYS A 27 -8.83 11.86 20.04
CA LYS A 27 -8.83 10.67 20.90
C LYS A 27 -7.46 10.50 21.56
N ILE A 28 -6.39 10.35 20.76
CA ILE A 28 -5.04 10.06 21.26
C ILE A 28 -4.00 10.88 20.48
N ARG A 29 -2.95 11.30 21.19
CA ARG A 29 -1.71 11.84 20.61
C ARG A 29 -0.56 10.90 20.95
N ILE A 30 -0.02 10.24 19.94
CA ILE A 30 1.13 9.34 20.03
C ILE A 30 2.37 10.13 19.63
N THR A 31 3.46 10.00 20.38
CA THR A 31 4.76 10.60 20.03
C THR A 31 5.67 9.51 19.49
N VAL A 32 6.22 9.75 18.29
CA VAL A 32 7.17 8.86 17.63
C VAL A 32 8.56 9.10 18.21
N GLU A 33 9.33 8.03 18.35
CA GLU A 33 10.70 8.09 18.84
C GLU A 33 11.57 9.01 17.98
N ASN A 34 12.40 9.83 18.64
CA ASN A 34 13.29 10.77 17.97
C ASN A 34 14.77 10.52 18.29
N TYR A 35 15.08 9.52 19.14
CA TYR A 35 16.45 9.12 19.50
C TYR A 35 17.36 10.31 19.89
N GLY A 36 16.81 11.30 20.58
CA GLY A 36 17.54 12.49 21.03
C GLY A 36 17.95 13.49 19.93
N LYS A 37 17.47 13.34 18.68
CA LYS A 37 17.75 14.30 17.61
C LYS A 37 17.10 15.66 17.88
N ARG A 38 17.74 16.75 17.43
CA ARG A 38 17.21 18.12 17.59
C ARG A 38 15.97 18.38 16.72
N THR A 39 15.95 17.81 15.52
CA THR A 39 14.81 17.88 14.61
C THR A 39 13.83 16.78 14.96
N PRO A 40 12.51 17.06 15.08
CA PRO A 40 11.52 16.01 15.26
C PRO A 40 11.53 15.00 14.11
N THR A 41 11.29 13.74 14.43
CA THR A 41 11.06 12.70 13.43
C THR A 41 9.77 13.00 12.67
N ARG A 42 9.75 12.88 11.35
CA ARG A 42 8.55 13.15 10.56
C ARG A 42 7.79 11.86 10.32
N VAL A 43 6.46 11.91 10.41
CA VAL A 43 5.58 10.82 10.00
C VAL A 43 5.14 11.06 8.57
N TRP A 44 5.67 10.28 7.63
CA TRP A 44 5.45 10.46 6.19
C TRP A 44 4.29 9.66 5.65
N ALA A 45 4.11 8.44 6.16
CA ALA A 45 3.09 7.51 5.69
C ALA A 45 2.32 6.94 6.87
N LEU A 46 1.01 6.71 6.67
CA LEU A 46 0.13 6.11 7.67
C LEU A 46 -0.85 5.14 7.02
N LEU A 47 -1.17 4.08 7.75
CA LEU A 47 -2.30 3.20 7.50
C LEU A 47 -3.08 3.00 8.81
N ALA A 48 -4.40 2.90 8.70
CA ALA A 48 -5.26 2.41 9.77
C ALA A 48 -5.87 1.08 9.31
N LEU A 49 -5.65 0.02 10.08
CA LEU A 49 -6.19 -1.31 9.82
C LEU A 49 -7.56 -1.49 10.50
N ASP A 50 -8.31 -2.48 10.05
CA ASP A 50 -9.66 -2.80 10.52
C ASP A 50 -9.63 -3.31 11.96
N ASP A 51 -8.53 -3.93 12.39
CA ASP A 51 -8.31 -4.41 13.76
C ASP A 51 -7.91 -3.29 14.74
N GLY A 52 -7.93 -2.03 14.31
CA GLY A 52 -7.56 -0.88 15.12
C GLY A 52 -6.05 -0.59 15.15
N THR A 53 -5.22 -1.42 14.52
CA THR A 53 -3.77 -1.17 14.40
C THR A 53 -3.53 0.07 13.53
N ILE A 54 -2.64 0.94 13.98
CA ILE A 54 -2.09 2.04 13.19
C ILE A 54 -0.68 1.64 12.74
N VAL A 55 -0.35 1.88 11.48
CA VAL A 55 0.99 1.65 10.94
C VAL A 55 1.56 2.95 10.42
N SER A 56 2.76 3.32 10.86
CA SER A 56 3.42 4.55 10.45
C SER A 56 4.76 4.28 9.79
N GLY A 57 5.09 5.08 8.78
CA GLY A 57 6.41 5.17 8.16
C GLY A 57 7.04 6.52 8.50
N ASP A 58 8.26 6.51 9.03
CA ASP A 58 8.92 7.72 9.55
C ASP A 58 10.16 8.14 8.75
N SER A 59 10.73 9.30 9.10
CA SER A 59 11.98 9.83 8.55
C SER A 59 13.25 9.22 9.14
N LEU A 60 13.12 8.14 9.90
CA LEU A 60 14.24 7.36 10.44
C LEU A 60 14.32 5.97 9.79
N GLY A 61 13.47 5.70 8.79
CA GLY A 61 13.44 4.43 8.09
C GLY A 61 12.69 3.33 8.83
N HIS A 62 11.88 3.66 9.84
CA HIS A 62 11.09 2.67 10.57
C HIS A 62 9.67 2.56 10.02
N VAL A 63 9.16 1.34 10.04
CA VAL A 63 7.74 1.00 9.94
C VAL A 63 7.29 0.53 11.31
N GLN A 64 6.46 1.34 11.97
CA GLN A 64 6.03 1.14 13.35
C GLN A 64 4.55 0.78 13.39
N PHE A 65 4.20 -0.11 14.31
CA PHE A 65 2.86 -0.64 14.51
C PHE A 65 2.40 -0.31 15.92
N TRP A 66 1.26 0.39 15.98
CA TRP A 66 0.71 0.97 17.19
C TRP A 66 -0.68 0.41 17.44
N ASP A 67 -1.00 0.15 18.70
CA ASP A 67 -2.37 -0.05 19.11
C ASP A 67 -3.10 1.31 19.02
N GLY A 68 -4.14 1.41 18.18
CA GLY A 68 -4.86 2.66 17.95
C GLY A 68 -5.84 3.04 19.07
N ASP A 69 -6.10 2.14 20.02
CA ASP A 69 -6.99 2.38 21.15
C ASP A 69 -6.27 2.88 22.39
N VAL A 70 -5.04 2.43 22.62
CA VAL A 70 -4.21 2.89 23.76
C VAL A 70 -2.98 3.70 23.34
N GLY A 71 -2.60 3.68 22.06
CA GLY A 71 -1.46 4.43 21.53
C GLY A 71 -0.09 3.82 21.80
N THR A 72 -0.02 2.52 22.12
CA THR A 72 1.23 1.84 22.47
C THR A 72 1.92 1.25 21.24
N LEU A 73 3.24 1.41 21.16
CA LEU A 73 4.06 0.76 20.13
C LEU A 73 4.24 -0.72 20.50
N PHE A 74 3.84 -1.64 19.61
CA PHE A 74 4.05 -3.07 19.85
C PHE A 74 4.98 -3.75 18.84
N LYS A 75 5.26 -3.09 17.70
CA LYS A 75 6.29 -3.55 16.77
C LYS A 75 6.93 -2.40 16.02
N SER A 76 8.25 -2.46 15.86
CA SER A 76 9.00 -1.65 14.91
C SER A 76 9.78 -2.56 13.96
N CYS A 77 9.81 -2.20 12.68
CA CYS A 77 10.55 -2.88 11.62
C CYS A 77 11.40 -1.83 10.90
N GLU A 78 12.70 -2.09 10.74
CA GLU A 78 13.54 -1.28 9.85
C GLU A 78 13.19 -1.58 8.39
N GLN A 79 12.86 -0.55 7.62
CA GLN A 79 12.55 -0.66 6.20
C GLN A 79 13.83 -0.73 5.35
N ASN A 80 14.89 -0.04 5.78
CA ASN A 80 16.17 -0.05 5.09
C ASN A 80 17.33 0.14 6.08
N PRO A 81 18.52 -0.42 5.79
CA PRO A 81 19.69 -0.31 6.66
C PRO A 81 20.31 1.10 6.67
N ASN A 82 19.88 1.98 5.76
CA ASN A 82 20.39 3.34 5.66
C ASN A 82 19.56 4.34 6.49
N HIS A 83 18.55 3.87 7.22
CA HIS A 83 17.63 4.69 8.01
C HIS A 83 16.99 5.85 7.23
N ALA A 84 16.74 5.62 5.93
CA ALA A 84 16.19 6.60 5.01
C ALA A 84 14.65 6.64 5.07
N ASP A 85 14.04 7.79 4.78
CA ASP A 85 12.60 8.02 4.94
C ASP A 85 11.71 6.97 4.27
N VAL A 86 10.68 6.53 5.01
CA VAL A 86 9.59 5.68 4.52
C VAL A 86 8.46 6.57 4.00
N LEU A 87 8.38 6.76 2.69
CA LEU A 87 7.46 7.71 2.06
C LEU A 87 6.10 7.12 1.70
N ALA A 88 6.00 5.80 1.56
CA ALA A 88 4.79 5.13 1.12
C ALA A 88 4.56 3.82 1.84
N LEU A 89 3.30 3.59 2.23
CA LEU A 89 2.78 2.36 2.79
C LEU A 89 1.53 1.93 2.03
N CYS A 90 1.34 0.63 1.86
CA CYS A 90 0.04 0.08 1.46
C CYS A 90 -0.18 -1.30 2.08
N VAL A 91 -1.42 -1.74 2.13
CA VAL A 91 -1.82 -3.03 2.72
C VAL A 91 -2.64 -3.85 1.72
N ASP A 92 -2.50 -5.17 1.77
CA ASP A 92 -3.32 -6.09 0.98
C ASP A 92 -4.79 -6.10 1.42
N GLY A 93 -5.70 -6.61 0.58
CA GLY A 93 -7.13 -6.61 0.88
C GLY A 93 -7.51 -7.45 2.10
N LYS A 94 -6.63 -8.37 2.53
CA LYS A 94 -6.80 -9.21 3.73
C LYS A 94 -6.19 -8.62 4.99
N GLN A 95 -5.49 -7.49 4.89
CA GLN A 95 -4.73 -6.86 5.97
C GLN A 95 -3.76 -7.79 6.72
N LYS A 96 -3.12 -8.68 5.96
CA LYS A 96 -2.08 -9.61 6.45
C LYS A 96 -0.70 -9.25 5.92
N THR A 97 -0.63 -8.40 4.90
CA THR A 97 0.62 -8.05 4.24
C THR A 97 0.67 -6.55 4.02
N ILE A 98 1.72 -5.91 4.52
CA ILE A 98 2.00 -4.49 4.34
C ILE A 98 3.26 -4.35 3.51
N PHE A 99 3.25 -3.38 2.61
CA PHE A 99 4.40 -2.99 1.82
C PHE A 99 4.85 -1.60 2.21
N ALA A 100 6.16 -1.40 2.29
CA ALA A 100 6.77 -0.14 2.67
C ALA A 100 7.91 0.23 1.72
N SER A 101 7.94 1.49 1.31
CA SER A 101 8.97 2.02 0.41
C SER A 101 9.22 3.51 0.63
N GLY A 102 10.29 4.03 0.03
CA GLY A 102 10.72 5.39 0.22
C GLY A 102 12.02 5.72 -0.51
N LEU A 103 12.89 6.51 0.13
CA LEU A 103 14.10 7.08 -0.48
C LEU A 103 15.11 6.02 -0.92
N ASP A 104 15.25 4.90 -0.19
CA ASP A 104 16.19 3.84 -0.58
C ASP A 104 15.71 2.98 -1.78
N SER A 105 14.66 3.38 -2.50
CA SER A 105 14.14 2.68 -3.70
C SER A 105 13.71 1.21 -3.48
N ARG A 106 13.80 0.70 -2.25
CA ARG A 106 13.42 -0.66 -1.84
C ARG A 106 11.95 -0.72 -1.49
N ILE A 107 11.29 -1.79 -1.89
CA ILE A 107 9.94 -2.15 -1.46
C ILE A 107 10.09 -3.37 -0.55
N VAL A 108 9.79 -3.20 0.73
CA VAL A 108 9.83 -4.26 1.73
C VAL A 108 8.44 -4.81 1.97
N CYS A 109 8.33 -6.12 2.12
CA CYS A 109 7.11 -6.84 2.48
C CYS A 109 7.17 -7.25 3.95
N ILE A 110 6.19 -6.78 4.73
CA ILE A 110 6.00 -7.10 6.14
C ILE A 110 4.71 -7.91 6.26
N ARG A 111 4.80 -9.13 6.78
CA ARG A 111 3.68 -10.07 6.84
C ARG A 111 3.32 -10.42 8.27
N LYS A 112 2.02 -10.56 8.54
CA LYS A 112 1.47 -11.07 9.81
C LYS A 112 1.58 -12.60 9.79
N GLN A 113 2.50 -13.16 10.57
CA GLN A 113 2.73 -14.60 10.74
C GLN A 113 2.62 -14.96 12.23
N GLY A 114 1.78 -15.93 12.59
CA GLY A 114 1.58 -16.31 13.99
C GLY A 114 1.16 -15.14 14.90
N GLY A 115 0.37 -14.19 14.36
CA GLY A 115 -0.06 -12.98 15.08
C GLY A 115 1.00 -11.87 15.16
N ARG A 116 2.22 -12.07 14.67
CA ARG A 116 3.32 -11.09 14.72
C ARG A 116 3.66 -10.56 13.33
N TRP A 117 4.00 -9.28 13.26
CA TRP A 117 4.48 -8.65 12.02
C TRP A 117 5.98 -8.90 11.84
N ILE A 118 6.36 -9.46 10.70
CA ILE A 118 7.74 -9.83 10.38
C ILE A 118 8.09 -9.30 8.99
N SER A 119 9.22 -8.61 8.87
CA SER A 119 9.80 -8.23 7.57
C SER A 119 10.33 -9.48 6.87
N THR A 120 9.90 -9.73 5.64
CA THR A 120 10.11 -11.02 4.96
C THR A 120 11.01 -10.92 3.73
N THR A 121 10.71 -10.01 2.81
CA THR A 121 11.42 -9.91 1.53
C THR A 121 11.45 -8.46 1.08
N ALA A 122 12.51 -8.08 0.37
CA ALA A 122 12.66 -6.76 -0.20
C ALA A 122 13.04 -6.85 -1.68
N HIS A 123 12.45 -5.98 -2.51
CA HIS A 123 12.82 -5.81 -3.91
C HIS A 123 13.25 -4.38 -4.17
N ARG A 124 14.16 -4.14 -5.13
CA ARG A 124 14.58 -2.79 -5.54
C ARG A 124 14.30 -2.56 -7.03
N PRO A 125 13.01 -2.44 -7.43
CA PRO A 125 12.65 -2.30 -8.85
C PRO A 125 12.97 -0.92 -9.43
N HIS A 126 12.94 0.12 -8.58
CA HIS A 126 13.20 1.51 -8.92
C HIS A 126 14.69 1.86 -8.76
N THR A 127 15.14 2.86 -9.49
CA THR A 127 16.50 3.42 -9.37
C THR A 127 16.57 4.68 -8.51
N HIS A 128 15.42 5.25 -8.16
CA HIS A 128 15.28 6.42 -7.30
C HIS A 128 14.12 6.20 -6.31
N ASP A 129 13.85 7.19 -5.48
CA ASP A 129 12.77 7.20 -4.49
C ASP A 129 11.47 6.62 -5.03
N VAL A 130 10.83 5.79 -4.21
CA VAL A 130 9.43 5.39 -4.42
C VAL A 130 8.55 6.35 -3.65
N LYS A 131 7.63 7.01 -4.35
CA LYS A 131 6.74 8.03 -3.79
C LYS A 131 5.33 7.49 -3.52
N ALA A 132 4.94 6.42 -4.20
CA ALA A 132 3.60 5.86 -4.06
C ALA A 132 3.63 4.33 -4.13
N LEU A 133 2.79 3.72 -3.29
CA LEU A 133 2.44 2.32 -3.33
C LEU A 133 0.91 2.20 -3.29
N CYS A 134 0.35 1.27 -4.05
CA CYS A 134 -1.06 0.92 -3.90
C CYS A 134 -1.28 -0.56 -4.22
N VAL A 135 -2.37 -1.11 -3.66
CA VAL A 135 -2.84 -2.44 -4.00
C VAL A 135 -4.03 -2.34 -4.93
N TYR A 136 -3.97 -3.07 -6.03
CA TYR A 136 -5.04 -3.20 -7.01
C TYR A 136 -5.58 -4.64 -7.01
N THR A 137 -6.88 -4.78 -6.75
CA THR A 137 -7.57 -6.08 -6.77
C THR A 137 -8.30 -6.26 -8.10
N LYS A 138 -7.82 -7.19 -8.93
CA LYS A 138 -8.54 -7.60 -10.15
C LYS A 138 -9.68 -8.53 -9.76
N ARG A 139 -10.91 -8.02 -9.74
CA ARG A 139 -12.11 -8.83 -9.48
C ARG A 139 -12.44 -9.70 -10.69
N LYS A 140 -12.58 -11.02 -10.49
CA LYS A 140 -13.21 -11.91 -11.46
C LYS A 140 -14.62 -12.21 -10.96
N VAL A 141 -15.63 -11.86 -11.77
CA VAL A 141 -17.00 -12.28 -11.48
C VAL A 141 -17.11 -13.74 -11.89
N VAL A 142 -17.30 -14.62 -10.91
CA VAL A 142 -17.64 -16.02 -11.17
C VAL A 142 -19.13 -16.17 -10.88
N VAL A 143 -19.90 -16.43 -11.93
CA VAL A 143 -21.30 -16.85 -11.79
C VAL A 143 -21.26 -18.35 -11.59
N LYS A 144 -21.59 -18.83 -10.38
CA LYS A 144 -21.90 -20.25 -10.19
C LYS A 144 -23.29 -20.49 -10.77
N ALA A 145 -23.38 -21.29 -11.82
CA ALA A 145 -24.66 -21.92 -12.17
C ALA A 145 -24.97 -22.96 -11.07
N LYS A 146 -26.21 -22.97 -10.56
CA LYS A 146 -26.70 -24.12 -9.79
C LYS A 146 -26.75 -25.30 -10.76
N ASN A 147 -26.25 -26.46 -10.34
CA ASN A 147 -26.56 -27.71 -11.03
C ASN A 147 -28.01 -28.05 -10.67
N ASP A 148 -28.87 -28.14 -11.68
CA ASP A 148 -30.30 -28.45 -11.56
C ASP A 148 -30.52 -29.95 -11.29
N GLU A 149 -30.14 -30.45 -10.11
CA GLU A 149 -30.44 -31.85 -9.73
C GLU A 149 -31.18 -32.02 -8.39
N GLU A 150 -31.68 -30.95 -7.76
CA GLU A 150 -32.68 -31.09 -6.68
C GLU A 150 -33.84 -30.13 -6.89
N SER A 151 -34.70 -30.50 -7.84
CA SER A 151 -36.07 -30.04 -7.89
C SER A 151 -36.88 -30.84 -6.87
N GLN A 152 -37.18 -30.24 -5.71
CA GLN A 152 -38.56 -30.17 -5.19
C GLN A 152 -38.63 -29.33 -3.90
N ASN A 153 -39.53 -28.34 -3.95
CA ASN A 153 -40.06 -27.53 -2.84
C ASN A 153 -39.15 -26.48 -2.19
N ARG A 154 -39.18 -25.25 -2.72
CA ARG A 154 -39.88 -24.08 -2.10
C ARG A 154 -39.57 -22.78 -2.85
N GLU A 155 -40.63 -22.01 -3.07
CA GLU A 155 -40.58 -20.61 -3.52
C GLU A 155 -39.81 -19.75 -2.52
N SER A 156 -38.67 -19.21 -2.93
CA SER A 156 -38.11 -17.97 -2.40
C SER A 156 -37.01 -17.49 -3.35
N GLY A 157 -37.10 -16.23 -3.75
CA GLY A 157 -36.24 -15.61 -4.78
C GLY A 157 -34.74 -15.81 -4.50
N GLY A 158 -34.13 -16.73 -5.23
CA GLY A 158 -32.71 -17.04 -5.12
C GLY A 158 -31.85 -15.94 -5.72
N ARG A 159 -31.23 -15.11 -4.88
CA ARG A 159 -30.15 -14.21 -5.31
C ARG A 159 -28.94 -15.06 -5.68
N ASN A 160 -28.54 -15.03 -6.95
CA ASN A 160 -27.28 -15.62 -7.41
C ASN A 160 -26.11 -15.11 -6.56
N GLU A 161 -25.44 -16.01 -5.85
CA GLU A 161 -24.30 -15.69 -5.00
C GLU A 161 -23.05 -15.48 -5.89
N LYS A 162 -22.72 -14.21 -6.16
CA LYS A 162 -21.52 -13.84 -6.92
C LYS A 162 -20.29 -14.04 -6.03
N VAL A 163 -19.49 -15.08 -6.29
CA VAL A 163 -18.22 -15.29 -5.59
C VAL A 163 -17.12 -14.52 -6.33
N PHE A 164 -16.44 -13.61 -5.61
CA PHE A 164 -15.34 -12.81 -6.14
C PHE A 164 -13.99 -13.44 -5.79
N ALA A 165 -13.45 -14.29 -6.66
CA ALA A 165 -12.06 -14.74 -6.56
C ALA A 165 -11.16 -13.72 -7.27
N GLY A 166 -10.69 -12.70 -6.53
CA GLY A 166 -9.85 -11.63 -7.08
C GLY A 166 -8.35 -11.89 -6.91
N LYS A 167 -7.54 -11.57 -7.92
CA LYS A 167 -6.07 -11.57 -7.82
C LYS A 167 -5.59 -10.16 -7.46
N GLU A 168 -4.69 -10.05 -6.50
CA GLU A 168 -4.17 -8.76 -6.05
C GLU A 168 -2.77 -8.46 -6.59
N PHE A 169 -2.57 -7.21 -6.94
CA PHE A 169 -1.33 -6.68 -7.46
C PHE A 169 -0.86 -5.52 -6.60
N LEU A 170 0.43 -5.52 -6.26
CA LEU A 170 1.09 -4.33 -5.73
C LEU A 170 1.57 -3.49 -6.91
N VAL A 171 1.31 -2.19 -6.85
CA VAL A 171 1.77 -1.21 -7.83
C VAL A 171 2.63 -0.18 -7.11
N SER A 172 3.77 0.17 -7.70
CA SER A 172 4.70 1.16 -7.16
C SER A 172 5.08 2.19 -8.21
N GLY A 173 5.20 3.45 -7.77
CA GLY A 173 5.62 4.58 -8.60
C GLY A 173 6.74 5.36 -7.94
N GLY A 174 7.76 5.71 -8.73
CA GLY A 174 8.94 6.41 -8.23
C GLY A 174 9.30 7.65 -9.06
N THR A 175 10.23 8.45 -8.52
CA THR A 175 10.80 9.63 -9.20
C THR A 175 11.53 9.25 -10.49
N ASP A 176 11.95 7.99 -10.62
CA ASP A 176 12.56 7.43 -11.82
C ASP A 176 11.58 7.23 -12.99
N THR A 177 10.36 7.74 -12.87
CA THR A 177 9.27 7.69 -13.88
C THR A 177 8.81 6.27 -14.23
N LYS A 178 9.25 5.25 -13.47
CA LYS A 178 8.82 3.87 -13.68
C LYS A 178 7.54 3.59 -12.91
N LEU A 179 6.65 2.79 -13.49
CA LEU A 179 5.59 2.12 -12.76
C LEU A 179 5.94 0.63 -12.69
N CYS A 180 5.98 0.04 -11.50
CA CYS A 180 6.27 -1.39 -11.35
C CYS A 180 5.07 -2.11 -10.74
N THR A 181 4.83 -3.34 -11.18
CA THR A 181 3.74 -4.18 -10.67
C THR A 181 4.25 -5.54 -10.22
N PHE A 182 3.71 -6.03 -9.11
CA PHE A 182 3.98 -7.36 -8.56
C PHE A 182 2.67 -8.09 -8.33
N VAL A 183 2.70 -9.41 -8.39
CA VAL A 183 1.64 -10.26 -7.84
C VAL A 183 1.91 -10.41 -6.34
N ILE A 184 0.95 -10.10 -5.48
CA ILE A 184 1.16 -10.11 -4.01
C ILE A 184 1.48 -11.52 -3.51
N GLU A 185 0.75 -12.52 -3.98
CA GLU A 185 0.91 -13.93 -3.53
C GLU A 185 2.32 -14.48 -3.79
N SER A 186 2.92 -14.08 -4.91
CA SER A 186 4.24 -14.54 -5.34
C SER A 186 5.29 -13.42 -5.26
N PHE A 187 5.08 -12.43 -4.40
CA PHE A 187 5.97 -11.27 -4.26
C PHE A 187 7.42 -11.67 -3.97
N LYS A 188 7.64 -12.75 -3.21
CA LYS A 188 8.99 -13.24 -2.90
C LYS A 188 9.73 -13.74 -4.13
N ASP A 189 9.05 -14.53 -4.96
CA ASP A 189 9.70 -15.33 -6.00
C ASP A 189 9.62 -14.69 -7.39
N THR A 190 8.67 -13.78 -7.61
CA THR A 190 8.39 -13.20 -8.93
C THR A 190 9.08 -11.85 -9.10
N ARG A 191 9.79 -11.68 -10.22
CA ARG A 191 10.37 -10.39 -10.60
C ARG A 191 9.27 -9.35 -10.89
N PRO A 192 9.49 -8.07 -10.55
CA PRO A 192 8.56 -7.00 -10.89
C PRO A 192 8.41 -6.86 -12.40
N LYS A 193 7.17 -6.66 -12.86
CA LYS A 193 6.92 -6.17 -14.22
C LYS A 193 7.07 -4.65 -14.21
N LYS A 194 8.01 -4.13 -14.99
CA LYS A 194 8.25 -2.70 -15.16
C LYS A 194 7.45 -2.20 -16.36
N HIS A 195 6.70 -1.12 -16.15
CA HIS A 195 6.01 -0.38 -17.19
C HIS A 195 6.77 0.92 -17.38
N PHE A 196 7.30 1.10 -18.58
CA PHE A 196 7.99 2.33 -18.94
C PHE A 196 6.96 3.37 -19.39
N PRO A 197 7.20 4.65 -19.11
CA PRO A 197 6.40 5.73 -19.67
C PRO A 197 6.76 5.89 -21.15
N TRP A 198 6.42 4.88 -21.95
CA TRP A 198 6.35 5.10 -23.38
C TRP A 198 5.12 5.95 -23.63
N PRO A 199 5.26 7.07 -24.34
CA PRO A 199 4.11 7.75 -24.92
C PRO A 199 3.23 6.71 -25.62
N SER A 200 1.91 6.78 -25.43
CA SER A 200 0.96 5.88 -26.12
C SER A 200 1.06 5.98 -27.65
N VAL A 201 1.66 7.08 -28.15
CA VAL A 201 2.06 7.32 -29.53
C VAL A 201 3.54 7.69 -29.57
N SER A 202 4.34 7.00 -30.39
CA SER A 202 5.75 7.37 -30.57
C SER A 202 5.85 8.85 -30.97
N PRO A 203 6.57 9.70 -30.22
CA PRO A 203 6.77 11.10 -30.62
C PRO A 203 7.67 11.18 -31.85
N ILE A 204 8.27 10.06 -32.25
CA ILE A 204 9.16 9.93 -33.39
C ILE A 204 8.37 9.34 -34.55
N CYS A 205 8.38 10.04 -35.68
CA CYS A 205 7.94 9.52 -36.97
C CYS A 205 9.12 9.53 -37.95
N LEU A 206 9.38 8.38 -38.58
CA LEU A 206 10.39 8.19 -39.61
C LEU A 206 9.73 8.26 -40.97
N ALA A 207 10.27 9.09 -41.86
CA ALA A 207 9.86 9.08 -43.25
C ALA A 207 10.30 7.76 -43.91
N LYS A 208 9.42 7.14 -44.71
CA LYS A 208 9.70 5.85 -45.36
C LYS A 208 10.80 5.95 -46.41
N GLU A 209 10.89 7.08 -47.09
CA GLU A 209 11.76 7.27 -48.27
C GLU A 209 12.80 8.39 -48.08
N GLY A 210 12.57 9.30 -47.13
CA GLY A 210 13.57 10.29 -46.71
C GLY A 210 14.31 9.81 -45.48
N ARG A 211 15.63 10.02 -45.39
CA ARG A 211 16.39 9.88 -44.14
C ARG A 211 16.05 11.01 -43.16
N ILE A 212 14.78 11.20 -42.89
CA ILE A 212 14.21 12.28 -42.10
C ILE A 212 13.44 11.65 -40.95
N MET A 213 13.75 12.12 -39.75
CA MET A 213 13.06 11.77 -38.52
C MET A 213 12.49 13.05 -37.93
N THR A 214 11.18 13.08 -37.68
CA THR A 214 10.55 14.18 -36.95
C THR A 214 10.24 13.76 -35.53
N MET A 215 10.45 14.66 -34.59
CA MET A 215 10.16 14.48 -33.18
C MET A 215 9.12 15.51 -32.77
N MET A 216 7.90 15.06 -32.46
CA MET A 216 6.85 15.93 -31.93
C MET A 216 7.28 16.39 -30.53
N ARG A 217 7.25 17.70 -30.32
CA ARG A 217 7.68 18.37 -29.09
C ARG A 217 6.49 18.64 -28.18
#